data_AF-A0A6A4KLA4-F1
#
_entry.id   AF-A0A6A4KLA4-F1
#
_cell.length_a   1.000
_cell.length_b   1.000
_cell.length_c   1.000
_cell.angle_alpha   90.00
_cell.angle_beta   90.00
_cell.angle_gamma   90.00
#
_symmetry.space_group_name_H-M   'P 1'
#
loop_
_entity.id
_entity.type
_entity.pdbx_description
1 polymer ?
#
loop_
_entity_poly.entity_id
_entity_poly.type
_entity_poly.pdbx_seq_one_letter_code
_entity_poly.pdbx_strand_id
1 'polypeptide(L)'
;MMAALRKALGECGLHLNDPKSLYVPLVPRGGNLVIPQNTHDGYSVGIARATPAMVWRYLGLTFGPYGIRKPSTVSMMRSIDRILGAHLTLMRKVEAIRGHVGPSFIHQLVLGMTSVKELQWLDRSIRKRMRILLALPHDIPNAYFYAPVADRGMGLMEFSVTIPQLRRTRVAEAKRCLYNEVEEDNDATRDERRKARAMRWHQTTDGRPLRAPGRWPPPLRG
;
A
#
# COMPACT_ATOMS: atom_id res chain seq x y z
N MET A 1 27.04 24.13 11.63
CA MET A 1 25.72 23.97 10.98
C MET A 1 24.57 23.80 11.98
N MET A 2 24.61 22.83 12.89
CA MET A 2 23.47 22.57 13.81
C MET A 2 23.22 23.67 14.86
N ALA A 3 24.26 24.36 15.35
CA ALA A 3 24.08 25.51 16.24
C ALA A 3 23.35 26.67 15.54
N ALA A 4 23.67 26.92 14.26
CA ALA A 4 22.98 27.92 13.45
C ALA A 4 21.52 27.55 13.21
N LEU A 5 21.23 26.26 12.93
CA LEU A 5 19.85 25.77 12.82
C LEU A 5 19.06 25.97 14.12
N ARG A 6 19.65 25.63 15.28
CA ARG A 6 19.00 25.86 16.59
C ARG A 6 18.73 27.33 16.86
N LYS A 7 19.67 28.22 16.48
CA LYS A 7 19.49 29.66 16.60
C LYS A 7 18.34 30.16 15.72
N ALA A 8 18.32 29.77 14.44
CA ALA A 8 17.25 30.14 13.50
C ALA A 8 15.88 29.60 13.94
N LEU A 9 15.82 28.37 14.45
CA LEU A 9 14.59 27.82 15.03
C LEU A 9 14.16 28.62 16.27
N GLY A 10 15.11 29.01 17.11
CA GLY A 10 14.86 29.86 18.28
C GLY A 10 14.33 31.24 17.94
N GLU A 11 14.82 31.86 16.85
CA GLU A 11 14.28 33.13 16.31
C GLU A 11 12.80 32.98 15.90
N CYS A 12 12.40 31.80 15.44
CA CYS A 12 11.01 31.45 15.15
C CYS A 12 10.21 30.92 16.36
N GLY A 13 10.80 30.89 17.57
CA GLY A 13 10.16 30.32 18.77
C GLY A 13 10.01 28.80 18.77
N LEU A 14 10.78 28.09 17.94
CA LEU A 14 10.79 26.63 17.82
C LEU A 14 12.02 26.02 18.49
N HIS A 15 11.84 24.84 19.09
CA HIS A 15 12.92 24.07 19.68
C HIS A 15 13.01 22.69 19.04
N LEU A 16 14.24 22.24 18.80
CA LEU A 16 14.50 20.92 18.26
C LEU A 16 14.30 19.86 19.35
N ASN A 17 13.51 18.83 19.05
CA ASN A 17 13.32 17.69 19.94
C ASN A 17 14.45 16.67 19.72
N ASP A 18 15.48 16.73 20.54
CA ASP A 18 16.66 15.88 20.44
C ASP A 18 16.34 14.36 20.44
N PRO A 19 15.48 13.81 21.32
CA PRO A 19 15.20 12.37 21.31
C PRO A 19 14.38 11.89 20.10
N LYS A 20 13.68 12.78 19.39
CA LYS A 20 12.99 12.46 18.13
C LYS A 20 13.80 12.79 16.88
N SER A 21 14.93 13.48 17.05
CA SER A 21 15.79 13.89 15.95
C SER A 21 16.80 12.79 15.64
N LEU A 22 17.14 12.65 14.36
CA LEU A 22 18.11 11.68 13.89
C LEU A 22 19.00 12.34 12.84
N TYR A 23 20.31 12.30 13.07
CA TYR A 23 21.28 12.74 12.09
C TYR A 23 21.65 11.59 11.15
N VAL A 24 21.43 11.76 9.85
CA VAL A 24 21.71 10.75 8.82
C VAL A 24 22.87 11.24 7.96
N PRO A 25 24.13 10.81 8.23
CA PRO A 25 25.26 11.20 7.40
C PRO A 25 25.26 10.39 6.10
N LEU A 26 24.99 11.06 4.99
CA LEU A 26 25.04 10.45 3.65
C LEU A 26 26.35 10.86 2.98
N VAL A 27 27.18 9.88 2.63
CA VAL A 27 28.44 10.08 1.90
C VAL A 27 28.36 9.34 0.56
N PRO A 28 28.70 9.99 -0.57
CA PRO A 28 28.75 9.30 -1.86
C PRO A 28 29.90 8.28 -1.89
N ARG A 29 29.58 7.03 -2.22
CA ARG A 29 30.55 5.95 -2.41
C ARG A 29 30.15 5.13 -3.64
N GLY A 30 30.92 5.27 -4.73
CA GLY A 30 30.68 4.53 -5.98
C GLY A 30 29.31 4.83 -6.61
N GLY A 31 28.87 6.09 -6.60
CA GLY A 31 27.57 6.51 -7.16
C GLY A 31 26.36 6.31 -6.22
N ASN A 32 26.53 5.61 -5.10
CA ASN A 32 25.48 5.42 -4.09
C ASN A 32 25.72 6.28 -2.86
N LEU A 33 24.66 6.77 -2.21
CA LEU A 33 24.75 7.42 -0.91
C LEU A 33 24.76 6.34 0.18
N VAL A 34 25.79 6.33 1.02
CA VAL A 34 25.99 5.31 2.06
C VAL A 34 26.22 5.98 3.40
N ILE A 35 25.70 5.37 4.48
CA ILE A 35 26.00 5.75 5.85
C ILE A 35 27.35 5.13 6.25
N PRO A 36 28.40 5.94 6.53
CA PRO A 36 29.69 5.41 6.90
C PRO A 36 29.66 4.73 8.28
N GLN A 37 30.27 3.54 8.38
CA GLN A 37 30.41 2.76 9.61
C GLN A 37 31.29 3.48 10.64
N ASN A 38 32.47 3.92 10.20
CA ASN A 38 33.46 4.58 11.04
C ASN A 38 33.69 5.99 10.50
N THR A 39 33.07 6.97 11.12
CA THR A 39 33.49 8.36 10.95
C THR A 39 33.72 8.91 12.33
N HIS A 40 34.96 9.30 12.60
CA HIS A 40 35.37 9.97 13.82
C HIS A 40 34.41 11.12 14.16
N ASP A 41 34.14 11.24 15.46
CA ASP A 41 33.19 12.13 16.12
C ASP A 41 33.50 13.62 15.94
N GLY A 42 33.44 14.12 14.70
CA GLY A 42 33.58 15.55 14.41
C GLY A 42 32.32 16.38 14.69
N TYR A 43 31.20 15.71 14.97
CA TYR A 43 29.89 16.36 15.16
C TYR A 43 29.22 15.82 16.43
N SER A 44 29.65 16.30 17.60
CA SER A 44 28.93 16.14 18.88
C SER A 44 27.69 17.03 18.91
N VAL A 45 26.80 16.82 17.96
CA VAL A 45 25.45 17.37 18.01
C VAL A 45 24.71 16.39 18.91
N GLY A 46 24.17 16.81 20.06
CA GLY A 46 23.47 15.95 21.05
C GLY A 46 22.19 15.25 20.55
N ILE A 47 22.22 14.73 19.33
CA ILE A 47 21.17 14.05 18.58
C ILE A 47 21.73 12.70 18.17
N ALA A 48 20.90 11.66 18.23
CA ALA A 48 21.31 10.33 17.79
C ALA A 48 21.77 10.34 16.33
N ARG A 49 22.84 9.61 16.04
CA ARG A 49 23.34 9.38 14.67
C ARG A 49 22.80 8.06 14.14
N ALA A 50 22.35 8.05 12.88
CA ALA A 50 21.95 6.84 12.20
C ALA A 50 23.16 5.92 11.98
N THR A 51 23.06 4.68 12.44
CA THR A 51 24.06 3.64 12.22
C THR A 51 23.64 2.70 11.07
N PRO A 52 24.58 1.94 10.49
CA PRO A 52 24.28 0.95 9.43
C PRO A 52 23.42 -0.25 9.85
N ALA A 53 22.96 -0.31 11.10
CA ALA A 53 21.96 -1.28 11.55
C ALA A 53 20.64 -0.60 11.94
N MET A 54 20.63 0.73 12.03
CA MET A 54 19.48 1.47 12.55
C MET A 54 18.34 1.49 11.54
N VAL A 55 17.13 1.43 12.08
CA VAL A 55 15.89 1.53 11.33
C VAL A 55 15.07 2.65 11.94
N TRP A 56 14.56 3.56 11.11
CA TRP A 56 13.73 4.67 11.56
C TRP A 56 12.49 4.82 10.69
N ARG A 57 11.48 5.53 11.18
CA ARG A 57 10.23 5.78 10.47
C ARG A 57 10.12 7.24 10.07
N TYR A 58 9.86 7.49 8.80
CA TYR A 58 9.66 8.84 8.27
C TYR A 58 8.47 8.83 7.30
N LEU A 59 7.50 9.72 7.52
CA LEU A 59 6.25 9.81 6.75
C LEU A 59 5.51 8.47 6.60
N GLY A 60 5.59 7.60 7.61
CA GLY A 60 4.95 6.28 7.60
C GLY A 60 5.71 5.21 6.81
N LEU A 61 6.84 5.53 6.18
CA LEU A 61 7.76 4.56 5.60
C LEU A 61 8.87 4.21 6.59
N THR A 62 9.35 2.99 6.50
CA THR A 62 10.48 2.51 7.30
C THR A 62 11.75 2.63 6.46
N PHE A 63 12.72 3.39 6.95
CA PHE A 63 14.01 3.57 6.33
C PHE A 63 15.07 2.76 7.07
N GLY A 64 16.00 2.23 6.31
CA GLY A 64 17.28 1.75 6.80
C GLY A 64 18.42 2.54 6.15
N PRO A 65 19.67 2.18 6.49
CA PRO A 65 20.86 2.86 5.99
C PRO A 65 21.07 2.77 4.48
N TYR A 66 20.47 1.77 3.84
CA TYR A 66 20.52 1.54 2.40
C TYR A 66 19.27 2.03 1.67
N GLY A 67 18.40 2.79 2.35
CA GLY A 67 17.17 3.36 1.79
C GLY A 67 15.89 2.74 2.35
N ILE A 68 14.83 2.75 1.55
CA ILE A 68 13.49 2.33 1.98
C ILE A 68 13.47 0.83 2.23
N ARG A 69 13.05 0.41 3.43
CA ARG A 69 12.77 -0.99 3.72
C ARG A 69 11.42 -1.38 3.15
N LYS A 70 11.32 -2.63 2.70
CA LYS A 70 10.04 -3.19 2.22
C LYS A 70 8.96 -3.03 3.28
N PRO A 71 7.78 -2.48 2.93
CA PRO A 71 6.69 -2.36 3.88
C PRO A 71 6.24 -3.76 4.33
N SER A 72 5.92 -3.89 5.61
CA SER A 72 5.43 -5.17 6.14
C SER A 72 3.98 -5.36 5.72
N THR A 73 3.74 -6.11 4.65
CA THR A 73 2.39 -6.54 4.22
C THR A 73 1.68 -7.32 5.34
N VAL A 74 2.45 -7.96 6.22
CA VAL A 74 1.97 -8.63 7.44
C VAL A 74 1.26 -7.66 8.38
N SER A 75 1.70 -6.41 8.49
CA SER A 75 1.04 -5.42 9.35
C SER A 75 -0.36 -5.06 8.85
N MET A 76 -0.56 -4.99 7.53
CA MET A 76 -1.89 -4.79 6.97
C MET A 76 -2.77 -6.00 7.29
N MET A 77 -2.28 -7.21 7.03
CA MET A 77 -3.05 -8.43 7.28
C MET A 77 -3.43 -8.57 8.76
N ARG A 78 -2.52 -8.22 9.67
CA ARG A 78 -2.82 -8.17 11.12
C ARG A 78 -3.91 -7.16 11.45
N SER A 79 -3.95 -6.02 10.77
CA SER A 79 -5.00 -5.02 10.97
C SER A 79 -6.36 -5.53 10.48
N ILE A 80 -6.37 -6.27 9.36
CA ILE A 80 -7.57 -6.95 8.86
C ILE A 80 -8.01 -8.02 9.86
N ASP A 81 -7.10 -8.89 10.32
CA ASP A 81 -7.41 -9.96 11.27
C ASP A 81 -8.01 -9.41 12.58
N ARG A 82 -7.52 -8.27 13.07
CA ARG A 82 -8.11 -7.58 14.23
C ARG A 82 -9.54 -7.13 13.99
N ILE A 83 -9.85 -6.59 12.80
CA ILE A 83 -11.22 -6.16 12.46
C ILE A 83 -12.15 -7.37 12.31
N LEU A 84 -11.64 -8.46 11.73
CA LEU A 84 -12.40 -9.70 11.59
C LEU A 84 -12.73 -10.32 12.95
N GLY A 85 -11.80 -10.27 13.90
CA GLY A 85 -12.00 -10.73 15.28
C GLY A 85 -12.81 -9.79 16.17
N ALA A 86 -13.00 -8.53 15.77
CA ALA A 86 -13.76 -7.56 16.56
C ALA A 86 -15.27 -7.89 16.59
N HIS A 87 -15.93 -7.53 17.69
CA HIS A 87 -17.38 -7.60 17.86
C HIS A 87 -18.08 -6.49 17.07
N LEU A 88 -18.07 -6.61 15.74
CA LEU A 88 -18.70 -5.68 14.81
C LEU A 88 -19.68 -6.42 13.90
N THR A 89 -20.73 -5.72 13.46
CA THR A 89 -21.63 -6.22 12.42
C THR A 89 -20.83 -6.51 11.14
N LEU A 90 -21.21 -7.57 10.44
CA LEU A 90 -20.58 -8.03 9.20
C LEU A 90 -20.36 -6.90 8.19
N MET A 91 -21.41 -6.14 7.89
CA MET A 91 -21.35 -5.01 6.96
C MET A 91 -20.38 -3.91 7.43
N ARG A 92 -20.32 -3.65 8.75
CA ARG A 92 -19.40 -2.67 9.33
C ARG A 92 -17.93 -3.13 9.23
N LYS A 93 -17.67 -4.43 9.28
CA LYS A 93 -16.33 -5.00 9.02
C LYS A 93 -15.92 -4.81 7.57
N VAL A 94 -16.82 -5.10 6.62
CA VAL A 94 -16.58 -4.86 5.19
C VAL A 94 -16.29 -3.38 4.94
N GLU A 95 -17.10 -2.49 5.51
CA GLU A 95 -16.92 -1.05 5.38
C GLU A 95 -15.58 -0.58 5.97
N ALA A 96 -15.20 -1.08 7.14
CA ALA A 96 -13.92 -0.74 7.76
C ALA A 96 -12.73 -1.17 6.91
N ILE A 97 -12.78 -2.37 6.31
CA ILE A 97 -11.72 -2.85 5.41
C ILE A 97 -11.64 -1.97 4.16
N ARG A 98 -12.81 -1.67 3.56
CA ARG A 98 -12.93 -0.89 2.32
C ARG A 98 -12.51 0.57 2.49
N GLY A 99 -13.09 1.25 3.49
CA GLY A 99 -12.98 2.69 3.67
C GLY A 99 -11.81 3.13 4.53
N HIS A 100 -11.31 2.27 5.42
CA HIS A 100 -10.26 2.66 6.36
C HIS A 100 -8.96 1.88 6.16
N VAL A 101 -9.00 0.55 6.24
CA VAL A 101 -7.76 -0.25 6.18
C VAL A 101 -7.08 -0.12 4.83
N GLY A 102 -7.78 -0.44 3.74
CA GLY A 102 -7.18 -0.41 2.41
C GLY A 102 -6.51 0.94 2.10
N PRO A 103 -7.25 2.06 2.24
CA PRO A 103 -6.71 3.40 2.04
C PRO A 103 -5.53 3.76 2.94
N SER A 104 -5.53 3.35 4.21
CA SER A 104 -4.48 3.70 5.17
C SER A 104 -3.08 3.20 4.77
N PHE A 105 -3.01 2.12 4.00
CA PHE A 105 -1.74 1.55 3.55
C PHE A 105 -1.34 1.98 2.14
N ILE A 106 -2.17 2.73 1.40
CA ILE A 106 -1.86 3.17 0.03
C ILE A 106 -0.52 3.91 0.01
N HIS A 107 -0.31 4.83 0.94
CA HIS A 107 0.93 5.61 0.98
C HIS A 107 2.17 4.69 1.11
N GLN A 108 2.12 3.73 2.02
CA GLN A 108 3.20 2.76 2.23
C GLN A 108 3.41 1.84 1.04
N LEU A 109 2.34 1.39 0.38
CA LEU A 109 2.44 0.48 -0.76
C LEU A 109 2.91 1.19 -2.03
N VAL A 110 2.52 2.46 -2.22
CA VAL A 110 2.90 3.26 -3.39
C VAL A 110 4.36 3.70 -3.30
N LEU A 111 4.77 4.31 -2.19
CA LEU A 111 6.14 4.81 -2.02
C LEU A 111 7.13 3.76 -1.50
N GLY A 112 6.65 2.68 -0.91
CA GLY A 112 7.47 1.58 -0.44
C GLY A 112 8.00 0.70 -1.58
N MET A 113 9.01 -0.11 -1.26
CA MET A 113 9.54 -1.14 -2.15
C MET A 113 8.62 -2.36 -2.19
N THR A 114 7.46 -2.22 -2.82
CA THR A 114 6.45 -3.29 -2.96
C THR A 114 6.52 -3.93 -4.34
N SER A 115 6.59 -5.26 -4.37
CA SER A 115 6.59 -6.07 -5.60
C SER A 115 5.17 -6.43 -6.05
N VAL A 116 4.98 -6.67 -7.35
CA VAL A 116 3.68 -7.10 -7.91
C VAL A 116 3.20 -8.41 -7.27
N LYS A 117 4.11 -9.36 -7.01
CA LYS A 117 3.80 -10.64 -6.36
C LYS A 117 3.24 -10.44 -4.95
N GLU A 118 3.78 -9.50 -4.18
CA GLU A 118 3.29 -9.17 -2.85
C GLU A 118 1.89 -8.54 -2.89
N LEU A 119 1.64 -7.64 -3.86
CA LEU A 119 0.32 -7.04 -4.06
C LEU A 119 -0.73 -8.11 -4.44
N GLN A 120 -0.38 -9.04 -5.33
CA GLN A 120 -1.25 -10.17 -5.69
C GLN A 120 -1.49 -11.13 -4.52
N TRP A 121 -0.46 -11.35 -3.68
CA TRP A 121 -0.61 -12.13 -2.45
C TRP A 121 -1.56 -11.45 -1.46
N LEU A 122 -1.46 -10.13 -1.33
CA LEU A 122 -2.35 -9.34 -0.49
C LEU A 122 -3.80 -9.44 -0.98
N ASP A 123 -4.03 -9.20 -2.27
CA ASP A 123 -5.34 -9.33 -2.92
C ASP A 123 -5.96 -10.72 -2.69
N ARG A 124 -5.18 -11.80 -2.86
CA ARG A 124 -5.63 -13.17 -2.58
C ARG A 124 -5.97 -13.38 -1.11
N SER A 125 -5.15 -12.85 -0.21
CA SER A 125 -5.30 -13.03 1.24
C SER A 125 -6.53 -12.30 1.79
N ILE A 126 -6.83 -11.12 1.25
CA ILE A 126 -8.03 -10.35 1.56
C ILE A 126 -9.27 -11.08 1.04
N ARG A 127 -9.27 -11.51 -0.24
CA ARG A 127 -10.41 -12.27 -0.81
C ARG A 127 -10.71 -13.54 -0.02
N LYS A 128 -9.68 -14.30 0.37
CA LYS A 128 -9.87 -15.52 1.18
C LYS A 128 -10.59 -15.21 2.50
N ARG A 129 -10.13 -14.18 3.22
CA ARG A 129 -10.74 -13.73 4.48
C ARG A 129 -12.17 -13.23 4.29
N MET A 130 -12.43 -12.47 3.23
CA MET A 130 -13.76 -11.97 2.92
C MET A 130 -14.72 -13.11 2.56
N ARG A 131 -14.27 -14.13 1.82
CA ARG A 131 -15.08 -15.34 1.54
C ARG A 131 -15.47 -16.07 2.82
N ILE A 132 -14.53 -16.25 3.75
CA ILE A 132 -14.80 -16.88 5.06
C ILE A 132 -15.77 -16.03 5.88
N LEU A 133 -15.50 -14.73 5.99
CA LEU A 133 -16.30 -13.79 6.78
C LEU A 133 -17.77 -13.74 6.33
N LEU A 134 -18.00 -13.73 5.01
CA LEU A 134 -19.31 -13.61 4.39
C LEU A 134 -19.93 -14.98 4.02
N ALA A 135 -19.27 -16.09 4.33
CA ALA A 135 -19.64 -17.44 3.91
C ALA A 135 -19.97 -17.56 2.41
N LEU A 136 -19.15 -16.93 1.56
CA LEU A 136 -19.39 -16.87 0.11
C LEU A 136 -19.03 -18.19 -0.59
N PRO A 137 -19.90 -18.70 -1.49
CA PRO A 137 -19.58 -19.83 -2.37
C PRO A 137 -18.32 -19.63 -3.20
N HIS A 138 -17.71 -20.73 -3.62
CA HIS A 138 -16.55 -20.71 -4.51
C HIS A 138 -16.89 -20.22 -5.92
N ASP A 139 -18.15 -20.36 -6.34
CA ASP A 139 -18.64 -19.99 -7.67
C ASP A 139 -18.72 -18.47 -7.91
N ILE A 140 -18.58 -17.66 -6.84
CA ILE A 140 -18.60 -16.20 -6.97
C ILE A 140 -17.33 -15.70 -7.67
N PRO A 141 -17.47 -14.90 -8.74
CA PRO A 141 -16.34 -14.40 -9.51
C PRO A 141 -15.44 -13.49 -8.66
N ASN A 142 -14.13 -13.56 -8.88
CA ASN A 142 -13.18 -12.72 -8.15
C ASN A 142 -13.37 -11.21 -8.43
N ALA A 143 -13.93 -10.87 -9.58
CA ALA A 143 -14.26 -9.50 -9.95
C ALA A 143 -15.32 -8.86 -9.03
N TYR A 144 -16.20 -9.66 -8.41
CA TYR A 144 -17.24 -9.20 -7.49
C TYR A 144 -16.67 -8.40 -6.29
N PHE A 145 -15.50 -8.80 -5.79
CA PHE A 145 -14.84 -8.14 -4.67
C PHE A 145 -14.43 -6.70 -4.99
N TYR A 146 -14.00 -6.44 -6.24
CA TYR A 146 -13.46 -5.15 -6.66
C TYR A 146 -14.47 -4.28 -7.40
N ALA A 147 -15.58 -4.88 -7.84
CA ALA A 147 -16.65 -4.20 -8.53
C ALA A 147 -17.23 -3.04 -7.70
N PRO A 148 -17.64 -1.94 -8.34
CA PRO A 148 -18.23 -0.80 -7.63
C PRO A 148 -19.49 -1.18 -6.85
N VAL A 149 -19.72 -0.50 -5.73
CA VAL A 149 -20.89 -0.72 -4.87
C VAL A 149 -22.19 -0.36 -5.58
N ALA A 150 -22.16 0.67 -6.44
CA ALA A 150 -23.29 1.07 -7.27
C ALA A 150 -23.78 -0.05 -8.19
N ASP A 151 -22.87 -0.91 -8.64
CA ASP A 151 -23.20 -2.03 -9.51
C ASP A 151 -23.62 -3.27 -8.70
N ARG A 152 -23.64 -3.20 -7.36
CA ARG A 152 -23.83 -4.27 -6.36
C ARG A 152 -22.58 -5.10 -6.05
N GLY A 153 -21.38 -4.59 -6.34
CA GLY A 153 -20.10 -5.17 -5.91
C GLY A 153 -19.72 -4.80 -4.47
N MET A 154 -18.60 -5.33 -3.97
CA MET A 154 -18.10 -4.97 -2.62
C MET A 154 -17.31 -3.66 -2.57
N GLY A 155 -16.80 -3.18 -3.71
CA GLY A 155 -16.02 -1.95 -3.80
C GLY A 155 -14.64 -2.02 -3.15
N LEU A 156 -14.07 -3.21 -2.94
CA LEU A 156 -12.70 -3.31 -2.43
C LEU A 156 -11.69 -2.79 -3.45
N MET A 157 -10.57 -2.29 -2.94
CA MET A 157 -9.44 -1.90 -3.78
C MET A 157 -8.70 -3.14 -4.27
N GLU A 158 -8.44 -3.21 -5.58
CA GLU A 158 -7.53 -4.18 -6.16
C GLU A 158 -6.11 -3.60 -6.10
N PHE A 159 -5.28 -4.09 -5.17
CA PHE A 159 -3.96 -3.51 -4.91
C PHE A 159 -3.00 -3.74 -6.08
N SER A 160 -3.07 -4.91 -6.71
CA SER A 160 -2.23 -5.27 -7.86
C SER A 160 -2.41 -4.36 -9.07
N VAL A 161 -3.59 -3.73 -9.23
CA VAL A 161 -3.87 -2.79 -10.31
C VAL A 161 -3.71 -1.34 -9.84
N THR A 162 -4.28 -1.01 -8.70
CA THR A 162 -4.38 0.38 -8.22
C THR A 162 -3.02 0.93 -7.78
N ILE A 163 -2.20 0.14 -7.09
CA ILE A 163 -0.92 0.63 -6.56
C ILE A 163 0.10 0.95 -7.66
N PRO A 164 0.32 0.09 -8.68
CA PRO A 164 1.23 0.43 -9.78
C PRO A 164 0.78 1.66 -10.56
N GLN A 165 -0.53 1.83 -10.78
CA GLN A 165 -1.08 3.02 -11.41
C GLN A 165 -0.78 4.28 -10.58
N LEU A 166 -1.15 4.28 -9.29
CA LEU A 166 -0.86 5.41 -8.40
C LEU A 166 0.63 5.74 -8.28
N ARG A 167 1.50 4.72 -8.38
CA ARG A 167 2.95 4.93 -8.40
C ARG A 167 3.40 5.64 -9.67
N ARG A 168 2.86 5.28 -10.83
CA ARG A 168 3.17 5.95 -12.11
C ARG A 168 2.74 7.41 -12.06
N THR A 169 1.48 7.69 -11.71
CA THR A 169 0.96 9.06 -11.61
C THR A 169 1.83 9.92 -10.70
N ARG A 170 2.21 9.42 -9.50
CA ARG A 170 3.06 10.17 -8.57
C ARG A 170 4.48 10.42 -9.08
N VAL A 171 5.08 9.44 -9.77
CA VAL A 171 6.42 9.60 -10.34
C VAL A 171 6.37 10.58 -11.51
N ALA A 172 5.34 10.52 -12.35
CA ALA A 172 5.13 11.48 -13.43
C ALA A 172 4.96 12.90 -12.89
N GLU A 173 4.13 13.10 -11.86
CA GLU A 173 3.98 14.40 -11.18
C GLU A 173 5.31 14.88 -10.58
N ALA A 174 6.06 14.01 -9.90
CA ALA A 174 7.35 14.37 -9.33
C ALA A 174 8.36 14.77 -10.41
N LYS A 175 8.44 14.03 -11.52
CA LYS A 175 9.29 14.37 -12.67
C LYS A 175 8.90 15.70 -13.30
N ARG A 176 7.59 15.93 -13.46
CA ARG A 176 7.07 17.19 -13.97
C ARG A 176 7.51 18.37 -13.08
N CYS A 177 7.39 18.23 -11.76
CA CYS A 177 7.79 19.30 -10.84
C CYS A 177 9.31 19.52 -10.75
N LEU A 178 10.11 18.44 -10.85
CA LEU A 178 11.56 18.52 -10.67
C LEU A 178 12.33 18.82 -11.95
N TYR A 179 11.86 18.29 -13.08
CA TYR A 179 12.59 18.30 -14.36
C TYR A 179 11.78 18.96 -15.49
N ASN A 180 10.55 19.42 -15.24
CA ASN A 180 9.62 19.93 -16.26
C ASN A 180 9.37 18.93 -17.41
N GLU A 181 9.59 17.64 -17.16
CA GLU A 181 9.26 16.58 -18.11
C GLU A 181 7.75 16.39 -18.15
N VAL A 182 7.16 16.46 -19.35
CA VAL A 182 5.76 16.14 -19.58
C VAL A 182 5.72 14.76 -20.23
N GLU A 183 5.51 13.72 -19.43
CA GLU A 183 5.07 12.43 -19.97
C GLU A 183 3.59 12.57 -20.37
N GLU A 184 3.23 12.15 -21.59
CA GLU A 184 1.83 12.04 -22.00
C GLU A 184 1.14 10.96 -21.16
N ASP A 185 0.42 11.39 -20.15
CA ASP A 185 -0.18 10.49 -19.18
C ASP A 185 -1.45 9.85 -19.78
N ASN A 186 -1.32 8.61 -20.28
CA ASN A 186 -2.44 7.79 -20.74
C ASN A 186 -3.14 7.09 -19.55
N ASP A 187 -3.23 7.82 -18.43
CA ASP A 187 -3.72 7.30 -17.18
C ASP A 187 -5.25 7.28 -17.22
N ALA A 188 -5.83 6.08 -17.27
CA ALA A 188 -7.27 5.92 -17.29
C ALA A 188 -7.93 6.71 -16.15
N THR A 189 -8.92 7.53 -16.46
CA THR A 189 -9.64 8.38 -15.48
C THR A 189 -10.30 7.50 -14.42
N ARG A 190 -10.56 8.04 -13.21
CA ARG A 190 -11.28 7.31 -12.13
C ARG A 190 -12.56 6.63 -12.65
N ASP A 191 -13.29 7.31 -13.52
CA ASP A 191 -14.54 6.82 -14.10
C ASP A 191 -14.31 5.71 -15.13
N GLU A 192 -13.25 5.78 -15.93
CA GLU A 192 -12.84 4.71 -16.84
C GLU A 192 -12.41 3.47 -16.06
N ARG A 193 -11.68 3.64 -14.94
CA ARG A 193 -11.34 2.53 -14.02
C ARG A 193 -12.59 1.92 -13.40
N ARG A 194 -13.57 2.75 -13.03
CA ARG A 194 -14.87 2.29 -12.51
C ARG A 194 -15.60 1.46 -13.57
N LYS A 195 -15.73 1.98 -14.80
CA LYS A 195 -16.34 1.29 -15.94
C LYS A 195 -15.62 -0.03 -16.26
N ALA A 196 -14.29 -0.03 -16.31
CA ALA A 196 -13.51 -1.23 -16.58
C ALA A 196 -13.72 -2.33 -15.52
N ARG A 197 -13.80 -1.96 -14.23
CA ARG A 197 -14.10 -2.93 -13.14
C ARG A 197 -15.52 -3.48 -13.24
N ALA A 198 -16.50 -2.63 -13.54
CA ALA A 198 -17.88 -3.06 -13.79
C ALA A 198 -17.94 -4.04 -14.97
N MET A 199 -17.31 -3.70 -16.10
CA MET A 199 -17.25 -4.54 -17.29
C MET A 199 -16.59 -5.89 -17.00
N ARG A 200 -15.45 -5.93 -16.29
CA ARG A 200 -14.79 -7.18 -15.89
C ARG A 200 -15.71 -8.08 -15.08
N TRP A 201 -16.50 -7.50 -14.17
CA TRP A 201 -17.45 -8.29 -13.40
C TRP A 201 -18.55 -8.86 -14.29
N HIS A 202 -19.20 -8.03 -15.13
CA HIS A 202 -20.25 -8.51 -16.03
C HIS A 202 -19.74 -9.60 -16.98
N GLN A 203 -18.53 -9.45 -17.55
CA GLN A 203 -17.87 -10.46 -18.39
C GLN A 203 -17.58 -11.79 -17.68
N THR A 204 -17.35 -11.77 -16.37
CA THR A 204 -17.11 -12.99 -15.59
C THR A 204 -18.42 -13.65 -15.12
N THR A 205 -19.54 -12.90 -15.17
CA THR A 205 -20.86 -13.34 -14.70
C THR A 205 -21.66 -14.02 -15.80
N ASP A 206 -21.15 -14.04 -17.03
CA ASP A 206 -21.75 -14.81 -18.11
C ASP A 206 -21.73 -16.29 -17.75
N GLY A 207 -22.91 -16.91 -17.72
CA GLY A 207 -23.15 -18.33 -17.46
C GLY A 207 -22.50 -19.26 -18.48
N ARG A 208 -21.21 -19.13 -18.78
CA ARG A 208 -20.39 -20.15 -19.43
C ARG A 208 -20.57 -21.54 -18.81
N PRO A 209 -20.67 -21.72 -17.48
CA PRO A 209 -21.05 -23.02 -16.91
C PRO A 209 -22.51 -23.43 -17.18
N LEU A 210 -23.41 -22.51 -17.49
CA LEU A 210 -24.80 -22.79 -17.91
C LEU A 210 -24.94 -23.06 -19.42
N ARG A 211 -23.94 -22.68 -20.23
CA ARG A 211 -23.95 -22.87 -21.69
C ARG A 211 -23.52 -24.27 -22.15
N ALA A 212 -22.97 -25.08 -21.25
CA ALA A 212 -22.76 -26.50 -21.53
C ALA A 212 -23.92 -27.29 -20.90
N PRO A 213 -24.71 -28.08 -21.66
CA PRO A 213 -25.54 -29.13 -21.09
C PRO A 213 -24.61 -30.25 -20.58
N GLY A 214 -23.90 -29.98 -19.49
CA GLY A 214 -23.03 -30.92 -18.80
C GLY A 214 -23.82 -31.69 -17.76
N ARG A 215 -23.91 -33.01 -17.96
CA ARG A 215 -24.54 -34.03 -17.09
C ARG A 215 -24.60 -33.64 -15.61
N TRP A 216 -25.83 -33.52 -15.09
CA TRP A 216 -26.05 -33.65 -13.66
C TRP A 216 -25.54 -35.02 -13.18
N PRO A 217 -24.78 -35.11 -12.08
CA PRO A 217 -24.53 -36.41 -11.47
C PRO A 217 -25.89 -37.04 -11.10
N PRO A 218 -26.09 -38.35 -11.36
CA PRO A 218 -27.36 -38.99 -11.04
C PRO A 218 -27.65 -38.83 -9.54
N PRO A 219 -28.93 -38.68 -9.16
CA PRO A 219 -29.30 -38.61 -7.75
C PRO A 219 -28.79 -39.85 -7.04
N LEU A 220 -28.20 -39.65 -5.86
CA LEU A 220 -27.80 -40.74 -4.98
C LEU A 220 -29.04 -41.59 -4.70
N ARG A 221 -29.03 -42.83 -5.17
CA ARG A 221 -30.06 -43.82 -4.83
C ARG A 221 -29.98 -44.08 -3.33
N GLY A 222 -31.01 -43.66 -2.61
CA GLY A 222 -31.45 -44.30 -1.36
C GLY A 222 -32.44 -45.40 -1.68
#